data_AF-A0A495RYI4-F1
#
_entry.id   AF-A0A495RYI4-F1
#
_cell.length_a   1.000
_cell.length_b   1.000
_cell.length_c   1.000
_cell.angle_alpha   90.00
_cell.angle_beta   90.00
_cell.angle_gamma   90.00
#
_symmetry.space_group_name_H-M   'P 1'
#
loop_
_entity.id
_entity.type
_entity.pdbx_description
1 polymer ?
#
loop_
_entity_poly.entity_id
_entity_poly.type
_entity_poly.pdbx_seq_one_letter_code
_entity_poly.pdbx_strand_id
1 'polypeptide(L)'
;MTTERHIKLGRQTALISFVLGTIIFGLYFLTSSFDLLRLGVGFISLTALINIGILILILVKAYKDKENRKKLLKTCGVMLVNIPVMLLYCWVTVILLNTMRITFINSTQTTLTNINISGCGGGHIDKLESGESETVWVEITGDCSINIDYLSKGQRKEEGVTGYVTSTMGKKMKHNIGGKNVEQF
;
A
#
# COMPACT_ATOMS: atom_id res chain seq x y z
N MET A 1 26.39 31.08 -0.20
CA MET A 1 25.92 30.24 0.92
C MET A 1 27.08 29.37 1.41
N THR A 2 27.30 29.21 2.72
CA THR A 2 28.43 28.45 3.27
C THR A 2 28.29 26.94 3.04
N THR A 3 29.38 26.19 3.12
CA THR A 3 29.39 24.72 2.96
C THR A 3 28.50 24.03 4.00
N GLU A 4 28.50 24.52 5.25
CA GLU A 4 27.63 24.01 6.32
C GLU A 4 26.14 24.20 6.02
N ARG A 5 25.76 25.34 5.45
CA ARG A 5 24.37 25.60 5.06
C ARG A 5 23.88 24.64 3.98
N HIS A 6 24.71 24.32 2.98
CA HIS A 6 24.36 23.32 1.96
C HIS A 6 24.17 21.92 2.56
N ILE A 7 25.06 21.53 3.48
CA ILE A 7 24.96 20.23 4.17
C ILE A 7 23.69 20.16 5.02
N LYS A 8 23.40 21.22 5.79
CA LYS A 8 22.19 21.29 6.61
C LYS A 8 20.93 21.23 5.76
N LEU A 9 20.89 22.00 4.67
CA LEU A 9 19.77 22.01 3.72
C LEU A 9 19.52 20.61 3.15
N GLY A 10 20.54 19.95 2.58
CA GLY A 10 20.39 18.61 2.01
C GLY A 10 19.90 17.57 3.01
N ARG A 11 20.44 17.58 4.23
CA ARG A 11 20.00 16.65 5.29
C ARG A 11 18.58 16.91 5.76
N GLN A 12 18.20 18.18 5.94
CA GLN A 12 16.85 18.55 6.37
C GLN A 12 15.82 18.20 5.30
N THR A 13 16.10 18.51 4.03
CA THR A 13 15.21 18.11 2.93
C THR A 13 15.06 16.60 2.87
N ALA A 14 16.17 15.84 2.93
CA ALA A 14 16.10 14.38 2.92
C ALA A 14 15.22 13.84 4.06
N LEU A 15 15.43 14.33 5.29
CA LEU A 15 14.67 13.89 6.46
C LEU A 15 13.19 14.25 6.35
N ILE A 16 12.86 15.49 5.98
CA ILE A 16 11.47 15.94 5.87
C ILE A 16 10.74 15.16 4.77
N SER A 17 11.35 14.98 3.60
CA SER A 17 10.76 14.18 2.52
C SER A 17 10.54 12.72 2.95
N PHE A 18 11.49 12.13 3.67
CA PHE A 18 11.37 10.77 4.19
C PHE A 18 10.22 10.64 5.20
N VAL A 19 10.16 11.52 6.20
CA VAL A 19 9.13 11.47 7.25
C VAL A 19 7.74 11.67 6.66
N LEU A 20 7.55 12.71 5.84
CA LEU A 20 6.25 12.98 5.22
C LEU A 20 5.83 11.87 4.26
N GLY A 21 6.76 11.35 3.45
CA GLY A 21 6.49 10.23 2.55
C GLY A 21 6.09 8.97 3.33
N THR A 22 6.75 8.69 4.45
CA THR A 22 6.42 7.55 5.33
C THR A 22 5.05 7.70 5.97
N ILE A 23 4.67 8.92 6.39
CA ILE A 23 3.33 9.19 6.93
C ILE A 23 2.27 8.96 5.86
N ILE A 24 2.44 9.49 4.64
CA ILE A 24 1.49 9.32 3.55
C ILE A 24 1.33 7.84 3.20
N PHE A 25 2.44 7.12 3.05
CA PHE A 25 2.43 5.68 2.78
C PHE A 25 1.75 4.89 3.91
N GLY A 26 2.07 5.17 5.18
CA GLY A 26 1.46 4.51 6.33
C GLY A 26 -0.05 4.74 6.40
N LEU A 27 -0.50 5.97 6.17
CA LEU A 27 -1.94 6.30 6.12
C LEU A 27 -2.62 5.55 4.97
N TYR A 28 -2.00 5.48 3.80
CA TYR A 28 -2.53 4.69 2.67
C TYR A 28 -2.59 3.19 3.01
N PHE A 29 -1.56 2.62 3.61
CA PHE A 29 -1.53 1.21 4.02
C PHE A 29 -2.70 0.86 4.97
N LEU A 30 -3.01 1.77 5.90
CA LEU A 30 -4.09 1.60 6.88
C LEU A 30 -5.48 1.78 6.28
N THR A 31 -5.69 2.83 5.48
CA THR A 31 -7.03 3.23 5.01
C THR A 31 -7.37 2.67 3.62
N SER A 32 -6.36 2.41 2.79
CA SER A 32 -6.52 2.08 1.36
C SER A 32 -7.30 3.14 0.57
N SER A 33 -7.23 4.41 1.02
CA SER A 33 -7.94 5.51 0.36
C SER A 33 -7.27 5.90 -0.96
N PHE A 34 -8.08 5.97 -2.03
CA PHE A 34 -7.64 6.47 -3.33
C PHE A 34 -7.17 7.93 -3.27
N ASP A 35 -7.69 8.75 -2.36
CA ASP A 35 -7.25 10.15 -2.19
C ASP A 35 -5.80 10.21 -1.69
N LEU A 36 -5.43 9.34 -0.75
CA LEU A 36 -4.07 9.23 -0.24
C LEU A 36 -3.10 8.68 -1.30
N LEU A 37 -3.56 7.76 -2.16
CA LEU A 37 -2.77 7.28 -3.29
C LEU A 37 -2.44 8.43 -4.25
N ARG A 38 -3.46 9.22 -4.66
CA ARG A 38 -3.28 10.39 -5.53
C ARG A 38 -2.36 11.43 -4.91
N LEU A 39 -2.55 11.72 -3.62
CA LEU A 39 -1.69 12.63 -2.87
C LEU A 39 -0.24 12.12 -2.81
N GLY A 40 -0.04 10.82 -2.61
CA GLY A 40 1.28 10.19 -2.60
C GLY A 40 2.03 10.33 -3.92
N VAL A 41 1.36 10.08 -5.05
CA VAL A 41 1.96 10.24 -6.39
C VAL A 41 2.37 11.70 -6.65
N GLY A 42 1.51 12.66 -6.28
CA GLY A 42 1.82 14.09 -6.38
C GLY A 42 3.01 14.48 -5.49
N PHE A 43 3.04 13.97 -4.26
CA PHE A 43 4.12 14.22 -3.31
C PHE A 43 5.48 13.67 -3.80
N ILE A 44 5.50 12.45 -4.35
CA ILE A 44 6.71 11.85 -4.92
C ILE A 44 7.25 12.73 -6.05
N SER A 45 6.39 13.16 -6.98
CA SER A 45 6.78 14.02 -8.10
C SER A 45 7.41 15.35 -7.63
N LEU A 46 6.74 16.04 -6.68
CA LEU A 46 7.22 17.31 -6.15
C LEU A 46 8.54 17.16 -5.38
N THR A 47 8.61 16.16 -4.49
CA THR A 47 9.83 15.93 -3.69
C THR A 47 10.99 15.45 -4.52
N ALA A 48 10.77 14.69 -5.59
CA ALA A 48 11.82 14.33 -6.55
C ALA A 48 12.45 15.57 -7.18
N LEU A 49 11.65 16.51 -7.68
CA LEU A 49 12.14 17.77 -8.28
C LEU A 49 12.96 18.59 -7.28
N ILE A 50 12.45 18.77 -6.06
CA ILE A 50 13.14 19.51 -4.99
C ILE A 50 14.47 18.83 -4.63
N ASN A 51 14.45 17.51 -4.42
CA ASN A 51 15.66 16.76 -4.04
C ASN A 51 16.71 16.76 -5.14
N ILE A 52 16.31 16.65 -6.42
CA ILE A 52 17.24 16.75 -7.56
C ILE A 52 17.88 18.14 -7.61
N GLY A 53 17.09 19.21 -7.48
CA GLY A 53 17.61 20.58 -7.47
C GLY A 53 18.66 20.80 -6.37
N ILE A 54 18.37 20.37 -5.15
CA ILE A 54 19.30 20.48 -4.01
C ILE A 54 20.53 19.58 -4.21
N LEU A 55 20.35 18.36 -4.73
CA LEU A 55 21.45 17.45 -5.01
C LEU A 55 22.44 18.06 -6.01
N ILE A 56 21.95 18.66 -7.10
CA ILE A 56 22.78 19.35 -8.09
C ILE A 56 23.56 20.49 -7.44
N LEU A 57 22.91 21.32 -6.60
CA LEU A 57 23.56 22.43 -5.89
C LEU A 57 24.72 21.92 -5.01
N ILE A 58 24.51 20.83 -4.26
CA ILE A 58 25.54 20.24 -3.39
C ILE A 58 26.67 19.62 -4.22
N LEU A 59 26.36 18.96 -5.35
CA LEU A 59 27.36 18.38 -6.25
C LEU A 59 28.25 19.45 -6.88
N VAL A 60 27.66 20.54 -7.39
CA VAL A 60 28.42 21.69 -7.93
C VAL A 60 29.32 22.29 -6.85
N LYS A 61 28.82 22.40 -5.61
CA LYS A 61 29.64 22.87 -4.49
C LYS A 61 30.76 21.89 -4.13
N ALA A 62 30.51 20.59 -4.16
CA ALA A 62 31.49 19.53 -3.88
C ALA A 62 32.62 19.49 -4.94
N TYR A 63 32.30 19.84 -6.18
CA TYR A 63 33.28 19.96 -7.25
C TYR A 63 34.23 21.16 -7.03
N LYS A 64 33.69 22.30 -6.59
CA LYS A 64 34.47 23.54 -6.35
C LYS A 64 35.24 23.52 -5.03
N ASP A 65 34.71 22.90 -3.98
CA ASP A 65 35.27 22.91 -2.62
C ASP A 65 35.95 21.56 -2.32
N LYS A 66 37.21 21.41 -2.76
CA LYS A 66 37.97 20.16 -2.63
C LYS A 66 38.24 19.77 -1.18
N GLU A 67 38.40 20.75 -0.29
CA GLU A 67 38.66 20.56 1.14
C GLU A 67 37.46 19.86 1.82
N ASN A 68 36.24 20.31 1.52
CA ASN A 68 35.02 19.76 2.13
C ASN A 68 34.31 18.71 1.26
N ARG A 69 34.88 18.34 0.12
CA ARG A 69 34.24 17.46 -0.88
C ARG A 69 33.69 16.16 -0.29
N LYS A 70 34.44 15.49 0.58
CA LYS A 70 33.98 14.23 1.22
C LYS A 70 32.70 14.43 2.04
N LYS A 71 32.60 15.52 2.80
CA LYS A 71 31.43 15.84 3.64
C LYS A 71 30.20 16.18 2.79
N LEU A 72 30.40 16.88 1.68
CA LEU A 72 29.35 17.21 0.71
C LEU A 72 28.86 15.94 -0.01
N LEU A 73 29.76 15.10 -0.52
CA LEU A 73 29.38 13.84 -1.17
C LEU A 73 28.68 12.85 -0.22
N LYS A 74 29.09 12.79 1.05
CA LYS A 74 28.37 12.02 2.07
C LYS A 74 26.92 12.52 2.24
N THR A 75 26.71 13.83 2.13
CA THR A 75 25.37 14.41 2.21
C THR A 75 24.54 14.06 0.97
N CYS A 76 25.12 14.11 -0.23
CA CYS A 76 24.48 13.58 -1.44
C CYS A 76 24.07 12.11 -1.26
N GLY A 77 24.96 11.28 -0.71
CA GLY A 77 24.65 9.88 -0.41
C GLY A 77 23.45 9.71 0.52
N VAL A 78 23.39 10.47 1.61
CA VAL A 78 22.23 10.47 2.53
C VAL A 78 20.93 10.87 1.81
N MET A 79 20.97 11.87 0.94
CA MET A 79 19.79 12.26 0.15
C MET A 79 19.34 11.16 -0.80
N LEU A 80 20.30 10.46 -1.43
CA LEU A 80 20.01 9.38 -2.38
C LEU A 80 19.37 8.14 -1.73
N VAL A 81 19.55 7.93 -0.41
CA VAL A 81 18.87 6.84 0.33
C VAL A 81 17.34 6.96 0.28
N ASN A 82 16.79 8.16 0.05
CA ASN A 82 15.34 8.31 -0.14
C ASN A 82 14.83 7.61 -1.40
N ILE A 83 15.67 7.40 -2.43
CA ILE A 83 15.28 6.72 -3.68
C ILE A 83 14.95 5.24 -3.43
N PRO A 84 15.84 4.40 -2.86
CA PRO A 84 15.50 3.01 -2.59
C PRO A 84 14.32 2.86 -1.61
N VAL A 85 14.18 3.75 -0.62
CA VAL A 85 13.01 3.78 0.26
C VAL A 85 11.73 4.05 -0.53
N MET A 86 11.73 5.07 -1.39
CA MET A 86 10.59 5.39 -2.25
C MET A 86 10.23 4.21 -3.15
N LEU A 87 11.22 3.55 -3.77
CA LEU A 87 11.00 2.37 -4.60
C LEU A 87 10.36 1.21 -3.80
N LEU A 88 10.80 1.00 -2.56
CA LEU A 88 10.19 0.03 -1.66
C LEU A 88 8.71 0.36 -1.39
N TYR A 89 8.39 1.63 -1.11
CA TYR A 89 7.00 2.07 -0.90
C TYR A 89 6.14 1.87 -2.14
N CYS A 90 6.65 2.22 -3.32
CA CYS A 90 5.97 1.99 -4.60
C CYS A 90 5.72 0.48 -4.83
N TRP A 91 6.73 -0.36 -4.58
CA TRP A 91 6.61 -1.80 -4.76
C TRP A 91 5.53 -2.40 -3.84
N VAL A 92 5.54 -2.06 -2.55
CA VAL A 92 4.49 -2.52 -1.63
C VAL A 92 3.12 -1.98 -2.06
N THR A 93 3.04 -0.73 -2.53
CA THR A 93 1.79 -0.15 -3.02
C THR A 93 1.23 -0.92 -4.21
N VAL A 94 2.08 -1.36 -5.15
CA VAL A 94 1.68 -2.20 -6.28
C VAL A 94 1.10 -3.55 -5.79
N ILE A 95 1.71 -4.18 -4.80
CA ILE A 95 1.17 -5.41 -4.19
C ILE A 95 -0.22 -5.15 -3.61
N LEU A 96 -0.39 -4.05 -2.86
CA LEU A 96 -1.69 -3.68 -2.27
C LEU A 96 -2.76 -3.40 -3.32
N LEU A 97 -2.39 -2.73 -4.41
CA LEU A 97 -3.29 -2.42 -5.52
C LEU A 97 -3.71 -3.69 -6.29
N ASN A 98 -2.92 -4.75 -6.27
CA ASN A 98 -3.24 -6.02 -6.91
C ASN A 98 -3.75 -7.09 -5.92
N THR A 99 -4.15 -6.70 -4.71
CA THR A 99 -4.67 -7.64 -3.70
C THR A 99 -5.93 -7.10 -3.04
N MET A 100 -7.02 -7.85 -3.12
CA MET A 100 -8.23 -7.62 -2.33
C MET A 100 -8.01 -8.15 -0.92
N ARG A 101 -8.23 -7.29 0.10
CA ARG A 101 -8.16 -7.67 1.51
C ARG A 101 -9.58 -7.73 2.04
N ILE A 102 -10.16 -8.91 2.03
CA ILE A 102 -11.58 -9.13 2.31
C ILE A 102 -11.71 -9.70 3.72
N THR A 103 -12.33 -8.95 4.62
CA THR A 103 -12.73 -9.45 5.93
C THR A 103 -14.10 -10.09 5.82
N PHE A 104 -14.13 -11.41 5.82
CA PHE A 104 -15.34 -12.22 5.87
C PHE A 104 -15.86 -12.27 7.30
N ILE A 105 -17.16 -12.02 7.49
CA ILE A 105 -17.82 -11.99 8.79
C ILE A 105 -19.00 -12.97 8.74
N ASN A 106 -19.01 -13.98 9.61
CA ASN A 106 -20.15 -14.89 9.68
C ASN A 106 -21.34 -14.19 10.36
N SER A 107 -22.28 -13.70 9.55
CA SER A 107 -23.50 -13.05 10.04
C SER A 107 -24.65 -14.03 10.28
N THR A 108 -24.41 -15.33 10.10
CA THR A 108 -25.40 -16.37 10.34
C THR A 108 -25.39 -16.81 11.81
N GLN A 109 -26.46 -17.46 12.26
CA GLN A 109 -26.53 -18.07 13.61
C GLN A 109 -25.86 -19.47 13.67
N THR A 110 -25.10 -19.85 12.64
CA THR A 110 -24.55 -21.19 12.50
C THR A 110 -23.07 -21.14 12.22
N THR A 111 -22.31 -22.11 12.69
CA THR A 111 -20.93 -22.30 12.26
C THR A 111 -20.89 -22.59 10.76
N LEU A 112 -20.06 -21.85 10.05
CA LEU A 112 -19.74 -22.10 8.65
C LEU A 112 -18.44 -22.91 8.59
N THR A 113 -18.37 -23.85 7.65
CA THR A 113 -17.19 -24.70 7.45
C THR A 113 -16.86 -24.83 5.98
N ASN A 114 -15.61 -25.16 5.67
CA ASN A 114 -15.10 -25.32 4.29
C ASN A 114 -15.47 -24.11 3.41
N ILE A 115 -15.18 -22.90 3.88
CA ILE A 115 -15.46 -21.69 3.11
C ILE A 115 -14.36 -21.58 2.06
N ASN A 116 -14.70 -21.89 0.81
CA ASN A 116 -13.81 -21.81 -0.31
C ASN A 116 -14.08 -20.51 -1.08
N ILE A 117 -13.02 -19.74 -1.30
CA ILE A 117 -13.06 -18.49 -2.05
C ILE A 117 -12.62 -18.83 -3.47
N SER A 118 -13.50 -18.58 -4.42
CA SER A 118 -13.30 -18.89 -5.82
C SER A 118 -13.27 -17.62 -6.67
N GLY A 119 -12.55 -17.71 -7.78
CA GLY A 119 -12.23 -16.56 -8.63
C GLY A 119 -10.98 -15.82 -8.16
N CYS A 120 -10.33 -15.13 -9.09
CA CYS A 120 -9.03 -14.48 -8.88
C CYS A 120 -8.01 -15.46 -8.24
N GLY A 121 -7.21 -15.00 -7.27
CA GLY A 121 -6.25 -15.84 -6.52
C GLY A 121 -6.86 -16.85 -5.54
N GLY A 122 -8.18 -16.84 -5.35
CA GLY A 122 -8.89 -17.75 -4.44
C GLY A 122 -8.51 -17.63 -2.96
N GLY A 123 -8.79 -18.68 -2.19
CA GLY A 123 -8.48 -18.78 -0.76
C GLY A 123 -9.35 -19.80 -0.04
N HIS A 124 -9.02 -20.10 1.21
CA HIS A 124 -9.78 -21.04 2.03
C HIS A 124 -9.83 -20.60 3.49
N ILE A 125 -10.99 -20.79 4.12
CA ILE A 125 -11.19 -20.64 5.56
C ILE A 125 -11.87 -21.92 6.06
N ASP A 126 -11.20 -22.63 6.99
CA ASP A 126 -11.65 -23.94 7.47
C ASP A 126 -13.00 -23.84 8.20
N LYS A 127 -13.13 -22.84 9.08
CA LYS A 127 -14.29 -22.68 9.98
C LYS A 127 -14.43 -21.21 10.37
N LEU A 128 -15.68 -20.76 10.49
CA LEU A 128 -16.01 -19.45 11.05
C LEU A 128 -17.24 -19.58 11.97
N GLU A 129 -17.09 -19.25 13.25
CA GLU A 129 -18.19 -19.26 14.22
C GLU A 129 -19.11 -18.04 14.06
N SER A 130 -20.30 -18.07 14.66
CA SER A 130 -21.26 -16.97 14.54
C SER A 130 -20.67 -15.68 15.12
N GLY A 131 -20.65 -14.62 14.32
CA GLY A 131 -20.04 -13.33 14.68
C GLY A 131 -18.51 -13.26 14.54
N GLU A 132 -17.84 -14.36 14.22
CA GLU A 132 -16.41 -14.39 13.96
C GLU A 132 -16.08 -13.76 12.59
N SER A 133 -14.86 -13.24 12.46
CA SER A 133 -14.37 -12.68 11.21
C SER A 133 -12.94 -13.07 10.91
N GLU A 134 -12.64 -13.31 9.64
CA GLU A 134 -11.28 -13.59 9.16
C GLU A 134 -10.98 -12.77 7.90
N THR A 135 -9.73 -12.31 7.75
CA THR A 135 -9.30 -11.51 6.59
C THR A 135 -8.46 -12.33 5.65
N VAL A 136 -8.93 -12.51 4.42
CA VAL A 136 -8.22 -13.22 3.36
C VAL A 136 -7.70 -12.23 2.33
N TRP A 137 -6.50 -12.53 1.82
CA TRP A 137 -5.80 -11.73 0.82
C TRP A 137 -5.96 -12.45 -0.52
N VAL A 138 -6.81 -11.91 -1.38
CA VAL A 138 -7.13 -12.48 -2.69
C VAL A 138 -6.37 -11.69 -3.76
N GLU A 139 -5.37 -12.32 -4.37
CA GLU A 139 -4.60 -11.71 -5.46
C GLU A 139 -5.48 -11.48 -6.69
N ILE A 140 -5.33 -10.32 -7.34
CA ILE A 140 -6.01 -9.98 -8.59
C ILE A 140 -5.07 -10.29 -9.75
N THR A 141 -5.23 -11.46 -10.35
CA THR A 141 -4.39 -11.94 -11.47
C THR A 141 -4.85 -11.44 -12.84
N GLY A 142 -6.01 -10.76 -12.90
CA GLY A 142 -6.64 -10.27 -14.12
C GLY A 142 -8.08 -9.86 -13.84
N ASP A 143 -8.90 -9.86 -14.89
CA ASP A 143 -10.33 -9.58 -14.78
C ASP A 143 -11.06 -10.83 -14.23
N CYS A 144 -11.68 -10.70 -13.07
CA CYS A 144 -12.36 -11.80 -12.40
C CYS A 144 -13.50 -11.31 -11.49
N SER A 145 -14.37 -12.22 -11.09
CA SER A 145 -15.29 -12.06 -9.96
C SER A 145 -14.77 -12.83 -8.76
N ILE A 146 -15.22 -12.48 -7.55
CA ILE A 146 -14.92 -13.25 -6.33
C ILE A 146 -16.23 -13.77 -5.77
N ASN A 147 -16.31 -15.09 -5.59
CA ASN A 147 -17.45 -15.77 -5.00
C ASN A 147 -16.96 -16.65 -3.84
N ILE A 148 -17.88 -17.01 -2.96
CA ILE A 148 -17.62 -17.98 -1.90
C ILE A 148 -18.61 -19.12 -1.97
N ASP A 149 -18.12 -20.32 -1.68
CA ASP A 149 -18.94 -21.48 -1.41
C ASP A 149 -18.61 -22.04 -0.03
N TYR A 150 -19.63 -22.44 0.73
CA TYR A 150 -19.45 -22.84 2.13
C TYR A 150 -20.52 -23.82 2.59
N LEU A 151 -20.25 -24.54 3.68
CA LEU A 151 -21.20 -25.42 4.35
C LEU A 151 -21.83 -24.73 5.57
N SER A 152 -23.16 -24.63 5.59
CA SER A 152 -23.96 -24.19 6.74
C SER A 152 -24.91 -25.31 7.12
N LYS A 153 -24.78 -25.84 8.34
CA LYS A 153 -25.54 -27.03 8.81
C LYS A 153 -25.43 -28.22 7.84
N GLY A 154 -24.27 -28.41 7.22
CA GLY A 154 -24.02 -29.48 6.25
C GLY A 154 -24.59 -29.23 4.84
N GLN A 155 -25.31 -28.13 4.61
CA GLN A 155 -25.79 -27.75 3.28
C GLN A 155 -24.81 -26.79 2.61
N ARG A 156 -24.44 -27.08 1.36
CA ARG A 156 -23.62 -26.19 0.54
C ARG A 156 -24.42 -24.98 0.09
N LYS A 157 -23.84 -23.80 0.25
CA LYS A 157 -24.37 -22.51 -0.20
C LYS A 157 -23.30 -21.77 -0.98
N GLU A 158 -23.74 -20.87 -1.85
CA GLU A 158 -22.88 -20.02 -2.66
C GLU A 158 -23.37 -18.57 -2.56
N GLU A 159 -22.43 -17.64 -2.51
CA GLU A 159 -22.69 -16.20 -2.43
C GLU A 159 -21.64 -15.42 -3.24
N GLY A 160 -22.09 -14.40 -3.96
CA GLY A 160 -21.20 -13.48 -4.67
C GLY A 160 -20.62 -12.43 -3.72
N VAL A 161 -19.29 -12.26 -3.75
CA VAL A 161 -18.58 -11.27 -2.93
C VAL A 161 -18.38 -9.98 -3.70
N THR A 162 -17.88 -10.08 -4.93
CA THR A 162 -17.75 -8.95 -5.86
C THR A 162 -17.92 -9.41 -7.30
N GLY A 163 -18.70 -8.67 -8.08
CA GLY A 163 -19.05 -9.05 -9.44
C GLY A 163 -17.93 -8.83 -10.46
N TYR A 164 -17.03 -7.87 -10.21
CA TYR A 164 -15.91 -7.57 -11.10
C TYR A 164 -14.79 -6.87 -10.34
N VAL A 165 -13.59 -7.40 -10.48
CA VAL A 165 -12.33 -6.77 -10.09
C VAL A 165 -11.34 -6.90 -11.24
N THR A 166 -10.56 -5.85 -11.46
CA THR A 166 -9.41 -5.86 -12.37
C THR A 166 -8.15 -5.41 -11.65
N SER A 167 -7.00 -5.60 -12.29
CA SER A 167 -5.70 -5.15 -11.77
C SER A 167 -5.78 -3.71 -11.28
N THR A 168 -5.10 -3.41 -10.18
CA THR A 168 -5.10 -2.11 -9.50
C THR A 168 -6.37 -1.72 -8.73
N MET A 169 -7.42 -2.55 -8.70
CA MET A 169 -8.63 -2.32 -7.89
C MET A 169 -8.54 -2.82 -6.43
N GLY A 170 -7.38 -3.29 -6.00
CA GLY A 170 -7.14 -3.81 -4.65
C GLY A 170 -7.55 -2.81 -3.57
N LYS A 171 -8.45 -3.25 -2.69
CA LYS A 171 -8.95 -2.46 -1.56
C LYS A 171 -9.21 -3.35 -0.35
N LYS A 172 -9.39 -2.71 0.80
CA LYS A 172 -9.96 -3.37 1.98
C LYS A 172 -11.48 -3.35 1.87
N MET A 173 -12.13 -4.47 2.11
CA MET A 173 -13.58 -4.54 2.20
C MET A 173 -14.02 -5.53 3.26
N LYS A 174 -15.28 -5.41 3.69
CA LYS A 174 -15.93 -6.36 4.60
C LYS A 174 -17.05 -7.06 3.83
N HIS A 175 -17.24 -8.34 4.09
CA HIS A 175 -18.31 -9.12 3.50
C HIS A 175 -19.00 -9.95 4.61
N ASN A 176 -20.28 -9.67 4.83
CA ASN A 176 -21.16 -10.34 5.77
C ASN A 176 -21.76 -11.57 5.11
N ILE A 177 -21.23 -12.76 5.40
CA ILE A 177 -21.72 -14.02 4.82
C ILE A 177 -23.14 -14.31 5.31
N GLY A 178 -24.06 -14.53 4.37
CA GLY A 178 -25.48 -14.77 4.65
C GLY A 178 -26.22 -13.57 5.26
N GLY A 179 -25.61 -12.38 5.21
CA GLY A 179 -26.15 -11.13 5.75
C GLY A 179 -26.40 -10.08 4.66
N LYS A 180 -26.82 -8.87 5.07
CA LYS A 180 -26.88 -7.72 4.15
C LYS A 180 -25.49 -7.12 4.02
N ASN A 181 -25.04 -6.97 2.77
CA ASN A 181 -23.83 -6.24 2.41
C ASN A 181 -24.21 -4.85 1.91
N VAL A 182 -23.44 -3.83 2.32
CA VAL A 182 -23.57 -2.50 1.73
C VAL A 182 -22.90 -2.57 0.37
N GLU A 183 -23.61 -2.24 -0.71
CA GLU A 183 -23.00 -2.10 -2.03
C GLU A 183 -21.93 -1.00 -1.95
N GLN A 184 -20.66 -1.42 -2.03
CA GLN A 184 -19.52 -0.51 -2.04
C GLN A 184 -19.21 -0.11 -3.49
N PHE A 185 -20.00 0.81 -4.02
CA PHE A 185 -19.71 1.53 -5.26
C PHE A 185 -18.45 2.39 -5.12
#